data_AF-A0A960B1P7-F1
#
_entry.id   AF-A0A960B1P7-F1
#
_cell.length_a   1.000
_cell.length_b   1.000
_cell.length_c   1.000
_cell.angle_alpha   90.00
_cell.angle_beta   90.00
_cell.angle_gamma   90.00
#
_symmetry.space_group_name_H-M   'P 1'
#
loop_
_entity.id
_entity.type
_entity.pdbx_description
1 polymer ?
#
loop_
_entity_poly.entity_id
_entity_poly.type
_entity_poly.pdbx_seq_one_letter_code
_entity_poly.pdbx_strand_id
1 'polypeptide(L)'
;MSELFDDDEGYAAPDRAPRPRRRALLWTAVILAALLIAFMLFSALWTEKLWYDSVGFTSVFGKLVGTRVLLFAVFGLLMAAAVAGNMLWAYRQRPVFRPSSPEQAGLDRYREAVVPIRLWLVIGFSLLVGAFAGASA
;
A
#
# COMPACT_ATOMS: atom_id res chain seq x y z
N MET A 1 60.99 -25.80 -6.05
CA MET A 1 60.33 -25.68 -7.36
C MET A 1 58.96 -26.33 -7.28
N SER A 2 58.09 -25.78 -6.45
CA SER A 2 56.77 -26.34 -6.10
C SER A 2 55.71 -25.26 -5.85
N GLU A 3 55.98 -24.01 -6.23
CA GLU A 3 55.00 -22.92 -6.22
C GLU A 3 54.31 -22.74 -7.58
N LEU A 4 54.49 -23.69 -8.51
CA LEU A 4 53.93 -23.61 -9.87
C LEU A 4 52.58 -24.36 -10.03
N PHE A 5 52.07 -24.96 -8.95
CA PHE A 5 50.88 -25.83 -9.02
C PHE A 5 49.84 -25.53 -7.92
N ASP A 6 49.96 -24.41 -7.21
CA ASP A 6 48.99 -24.03 -6.16
C ASP A 6 47.97 -22.97 -6.65
N ASP A 7 48.00 -22.62 -7.94
CA ASP A 7 46.99 -21.77 -8.58
C ASP A 7 45.80 -22.61 -9.06
N ASP A 8 45.29 -23.50 -8.22
CA ASP A 8 43.89 -23.95 -8.31
C ASP A 8 43.00 -22.86 -7.67
N GLU A 9 43.12 -21.62 -8.17
CA GLU A 9 42.04 -20.66 -8.08
C GLU A 9 40.92 -21.19 -8.99
N GLY A 10 40.15 -22.12 -8.43
CA GLY A 10 38.83 -22.43 -8.92
C GLY A 10 38.11 -21.10 -9.08
N TYR A 11 38.06 -20.60 -10.32
CA TYR A 11 37.24 -19.47 -10.71
C TYR A 11 35.81 -19.95 -10.47
N ALA A 12 35.33 -19.79 -9.23
CA ALA A 12 33.97 -20.03 -8.86
C ALA A 12 33.17 -19.06 -9.71
N ALA A 13 32.63 -19.57 -10.82
CA ALA A 13 31.78 -18.81 -11.70
C ALA A 13 30.72 -18.17 -10.80
N PRO A 14 30.54 -16.83 -10.83
CA PRO A 14 29.60 -16.18 -9.95
C PRO A 14 28.23 -16.85 -10.13
N ASP A 15 27.68 -17.36 -9.02
CA ASP A 15 26.35 -17.94 -8.97
C ASP A 15 25.39 -16.99 -9.66
N ARG A 16 24.80 -17.43 -10.78
CA ARG A 16 23.82 -16.64 -11.51
C ARG A 16 22.60 -16.46 -10.61
N ALA A 17 22.51 -15.31 -9.94
CA ALA A 17 21.37 -14.95 -9.12
C ALA A 17 20.05 -15.21 -9.88
N PRO A 18 19.11 -15.99 -9.32
CA PRO A 18 17.85 -16.27 -9.99
C PRO A 18 17.03 -14.97 -10.18
N ARG A 19 16.55 -14.85 -11.41
CA ARG A 19 16.03 -13.69 -12.15
C ARG A 19 14.86 -12.90 -11.52
N PRO A 20 14.68 -11.60 -11.91
CA PRO A 20 13.55 -10.73 -11.54
C PRO A 20 12.14 -11.18 -12.01
N ARG A 21 12.00 -12.37 -12.59
CA ARG A 21 10.74 -12.87 -13.18
C ARG A 21 9.63 -13.10 -12.14
N ARG A 22 9.98 -13.42 -10.89
CA ARG A 22 8.99 -13.62 -9.82
C ARG A 22 8.25 -12.33 -9.46
N ARG A 23 8.92 -11.17 -9.53
CA ARG A 23 8.28 -9.87 -9.34
C ARG A 23 7.33 -9.53 -10.48
N ALA A 24 7.70 -9.85 -11.73
CA ALA A 24 6.83 -9.64 -12.88
C ALA A 24 5.54 -10.47 -12.79
N LEU A 25 5.62 -11.75 -12.43
CA LEU A 25 4.44 -12.61 -12.27
C LEU A 25 3.49 -12.13 -11.15
N LEU A 26 4.03 -11.64 -10.03
CA LEU A 26 3.22 -11.05 -8.95
C LEU A 26 2.45 -9.82 -9.42
N TRP A 27 3.11 -8.91 -10.14
CA TRP A 27 2.44 -7.74 -10.70
C TRP A 27 1.37 -8.11 -11.72
N THR A 28 1.64 -9.08 -12.60
CA THR A 28 0.63 -9.59 -13.54
C THR A 28 -0.58 -10.16 -12.79
N ALA A 29 -0.36 -10.94 -11.73
CA ALA A 29 -1.45 -11.51 -10.92
C ALA A 29 -2.27 -10.43 -10.21
N VAL A 30 -1.62 -9.40 -9.64
CA VAL A 30 -2.29 -8.25 -9.01
C VAL A 30 -3.13 -7.48 -10.02
N ILE A 31 -2.58 -7.19 -11.21
CA ILE A 31 -3.30 -6.50 -12.27
C ILE A 31 -4.51 -7.31 -12.72
N LEU A 32 -4.35 -8.62 -12.92
CA LEU A 32 -5.45 -9.50 -13.33
C LEU A 32 -6.54 -9.57 -12.26
N ALA A 33 -6.18 -9.71 -11.00
CA ALA A 33 -7.12 -9.68 -9.88
C ALA A 33 -7.88 -8.35 -9.81
N ALA A 34 -7.17 -7.21 -9.96
CA ALA A 34 -7.78 -5.89 -10.00
C ALA A 34 -8.76 -5.73 -11.17
N LEU A 35 -8.41 -6.23 -12.37
CA LEU A 35 -9.30 -6.22 -13.54
C LEU A 35 -10.56 -7.06 -13.32
N LEU A 36 -10.42 -8.25 -12.72
CA LEU A 36 -11.56 -9.11 -12.40
C LEU A 36 -12.50 -8.43 -11.40
N ILE A 37 -11.95 -7.86 -10.32
CA ILE A 37 -12.74 -7.11 -9.33
C ILE A 37 -13.45 -5.93 -10.00
N ALA A 38 -12.73 -5.13 -10.79
CA ALA A 38 -13.31 -4.00 -11.51
C ALA A 38 -14.45 -4.42 -12.45
N PHE A 39 -14.26 -5.51 -13.20
CA PHE A 39 -15.28 -6.05 -14.09
C PHE A 39 -16.52 -6.54 -13.31
N MET A 40 -16.33 -7.23 -12.19
CA MET A 40 -17.44 -7.66 -11.32
C MET A 40 -18.23 -6.48 -10.76
N LEU A 41 -17.55 -5.45 -10.23
CA LEU A 41 -18.23 -4.24 -9.74
C LEU A 41 -18.98 -3.53 -10.85
N PHE A 42 -18.36 -3.36 -12.02
CA PHE A 42 -18.99 -2.74 -13.17
C PHE A 42 -20.25 -3.50 -13.58
N SER A 43 -20.14 -4.82 -13.73
CA SER A 43 -21.25 -5.69 -14.10
C SER A 43 -22.39 -5.59 -13.09
N ALA A 44 -22.09 -5.62 -11.78
CA ALA A 44 -23.09 -5.49 -10.73
C ALA A 44 -23.82 -4.13 -10.78
N LEU A 45 -23.08 -3.03 -10.77
CA LEU A 45 -23.65 -1.68 -10.80
C LEU A 45 -24.46 -1.42 -12.08
N TRP A 46 -23.96 -1.91 -13.22
CA TRP A 46 -24.66 -1.77 -14.50
C TRP A 46 -25.96 -2.56 -14.53
N THR A 47 -25.95 -3.79 -14.02
CA THR A 47 -27.12 -4.65 -13.93
C THR A 47 -28.17 -4.04 -12.99
N GLU A 48 -27.75 -3.55 -11.82
CA GLU A 48 -28.63 -2.83 -10.90
C GLU A 48 -29.24 -1.58 -11.56
N LYS A 49 -28.41 -0.77 -12.24
CA LYS A 49 -28.88 0.42 -12.96
C LYS A 49 -29.96 0.06 -13.98
N LEU A 50 -29.72 -0.95 -14.82
CA LEU A 50 -30.68 -1.40 -15.84
C LEU A 50 -31.97 -1.94 -15.21
N TRP A 51 -31.85 -2.65 -14.08
CA TRP A 51 -33.02 -3.11 -13.34
C TRP A 51 -33.87 -1.93 -12.85
N TYR A 52 -33.26 -0.95 -12.18
CA TYR A 52 -33.95 0.27 -11.74
C TYR A 52 -34.60 1.04 -12.89
N ASP A 53 -33.96 1.03 -14.06
CA ASP A 53 -34.49 1.63 -15.30
C ASP A 53 -35.75 0.91 -15.78
N SER A 54 -35.76 -0.43 -15.74
CA SER A 54 -36.90 -1.24 -16.19
C SER A 54 -38.17 -1.05 -15.35
N VAL A 55 -38.01 -0.71 -14.06
CA VAL A 55 -39.11 -0.42 -13.14
C VAL A 55 -39.41 1.09 -13.02
N GLY A 56 -38.71 1.95 -13.77
CA GLY A 56 -38.93 3.40 -13.77
C GLY A 56 -38.38 4.16 -12.55
N PHE A 57 -37.51 3.54 -11.74
CA PHE A 57 -36.97 4.09 -10.49
C PHE A 57 -35.48 4.50 -10.60
N THR A 58 -35.00 4.87 -11.78
CA THR A 58 -33.58 5.25 -12.03
C THR A 58 -33.07 6.35 -11.10
N SER A 59 -33.93 7.28 -10.68
CA SER A 59 -33.56 8.35 -9.72
C SER A 59 -33.18 7.82 -8.34
N VAL A 60 -33.75 6.69 -7.91
CA VAL A 60 -33.45 6.05 -6.62
C VAL A 60 -32.05 5.44 -6.64
N PHE A 61 -31.68 4.77 -7.74
CA PHE A 61 -30.32 4.24 -7.91
C PHE A 61 -29.26 5.34 -7.77
N GLY A 62 -29.45 6.48 -8.46
CA GLY A 62 -28.54 7.62 -8.37
C GLY A 62 -28.43 8.17 -6.94
N LYS A 63 -29.54 8.28 -6.21
CA LYS A 63 -29.54 8.71 -4.80
C LYS A 63 -28.84 7.70 -3.89
N LEU A 64 -29.08 6.40 -4.08
CA LEU A 64 -28.48 5.34 -3.28
C LEU A 64 -26.96 5.31 -3.46
N VAL A 65 -26.48 5.27 -4.70
CA VAL A 65 -25.06 5.28 -5.03
C VAL A 65 -24.41 6.58 -4.57
N GLY A 66 -25.04 7.72 -4.84
CA GLY A 66 -24.53 9.03 -4.42
C GLY A 66 -24.39 9.15 -2.91
N THR A 67 -25.39 8.67 -2.14
CA THR A 67 -25.34 8.70 -0.67
C THR A 67 -24.25 7.77 -0.14
N ARG A 68 -24.14 6.55 -0.66
CA ARG A 68 -23.08 5.60 -0.26
C ARG A 68 -21.68 6.17 -0.52
N VAL A 69 -21.45 6.72 -1.71
CA VAL A 69 -20.17 7.34 -2.06
C VAL A 69 -19.89 8.57 -1.19
N LEU A 70 -20.91 9.38 -0.91
CA LEU A 70 -20.78 10.55 -0.03
C LEU A 70 -20.38 10.13 1.39
N LEU A 71 -21.08 9.16 1.98
CA LEU A 71 -20.77 8.65 3.33
C LEU A 71 -19.37 8.05 3.38
N PHE A 72 -19.01 7.20 2.40
CA PHE A 72 -17.67 6.65 2.26
C PHE A 72 -16.61 7.75 2.25
N ALA A 73 -16.79 8.77 1.42
CA ALA A 73 -15.84 9.87 1.28
C ALA A 73 -15.74 10.71 2.57
N VAL A 74 -16.88 11.07 3.18
CA VAL A 74 -16.92 11.89 4.39
C VAL A 74 -16.23 11.15 5.54
N PHE A 75 -16.70 9.95 5.89
CA PHE A 75 -16.14 9.22 7.04
C PHE A 75 -14.72 8.71 6.76
N GLY A 76 -14.44 8.30 5.53
CA GLY A 76 -13.10 7.86 5.15
C GLY A 76 -12.06 8.99 5.19
N LEU A 77 -12.39 10.17 4.67
CA LEU A 77 -11.51 11.35 4.74
C LEU A 77 -11.37 11.86 6.16
N LEU A 78 -12.45 11.90 6.95
CA LEU A 78 -12.40 12.29 8.36
C LEU A 78 -11.45 11.37 9.14
N MET A 79 -11.55 10.05 8.94
CA MET A 79 -10.68 9.10 9.61
C MET A 79 -9.22 9.21 9.11
N ALA A 80 -9.00 9.32 7.80
CA ALA A 80 -7.67 9.51 7.25
C ALA A 80 -7.01 10.80 7.78
N ALA A 81 -7.77 11.90 7.87
CA ALA A 81 -7.29 13.16 8.42
C ALA A 81 -6.96 13.05 9.92
N ALA A 82 -7.79 12.35 10.70
CA ALA A 82 -7.54 12.12 12.12
C ALA A 82 -6.25 11.32 12.35
N VAL A 83 -6.05 10.23 11.60
CA VAL A 83 -4.84 9.39 11.69
C VAL A 83 -3.60 10.15 11.21
N ALA A 84 -3.68 10.81 10.06
CA ALA A 84 -2.56 11.58 9.52
C ALA A 84 -2.17 12.72 10.47
N GLY A 85 -3.16 13.46 10.98
CA GLY A 85 -2.96 14.53 11.96
C GLY A 85 -2.28 14.03 13.22
N ASN A 86 -2.74 12.89 13.77
CA ASN A 86 -2.14 12.27 14.94
C ASN A 86 -0.68 11.85 14.70
N MET A 87 -0.39 11.19 13.56
CA MET A 87 0.97 10.79 13.19
C MET A 87 1.91 11.98 13.01
N LEU A 88 1.44 13.03 12.33
CA LEU A 88 2.22 14.25 12.12
C LEU A 88 2.50 14.95 13.46
N TRP A 89 1.51 15.02 14.35
CA TRP A 89 1.69 15.59 15.68
C TRP A 89 2.72 14.80 16.50
N ALA A 90 2.60 13.47 16.54
CA ALA A 90 3.54 12.60 17.22
C ALA A 90 4.98 12.76 16.67
N TYR A 91 5.12 12.95 15.35
CA TYR A 91 6.42 13.20 14.74
C TYR A 91 7.03 14.54 15.18
N ARG A 92 6.21 15.58 15.31
CA ARG A 92 6.66 16.91 15.77
C ARG A 92 7.11 16.91 17.24
N GLN A 93 6.54 16.04 18.08
CA GLN A 93 6.91 15.94 19.51
C GLN A 93 8.12 15.05 19.80
N ARG A 94 8.85 14.57 18.78
CA ARG A 94 10.01 13.69 18.99
C ARG A 94 11.13 14.41 19.77
N PRO A 95 11.59 13.86 20.92
CA PRO A 95 12.73 14.41 21.65
C PRO A 95 14.01 14.39 20.80
N VAL A 96 14.79 15.47 20.86
CA VAL A 96 16.02 15.68 20.09
C VAL A 96 17.24 15.00 20.74
N PHE A 97 17.23 14.78 22.06
CA PHE A 97 18.33 14.12 22.79
C PHE A 97 18.16 12.60 22.82
N ARG A 98 19.19 11.87 22.37
CA ARG A 98 19.33 10.41 22.52
C ARG A 98 20.76 10.07 22.98
N PRO A 99 20.96 9.48 24.17
CA PRO A 99 22.29 9.07 24.63
C PRO A 99 22.81 7.91 23.81
N SER A 100 23.96 8.02 23.15
CA SER A 100 24.52 6.98 22.28
C SER A 100 24.73 5.66 23.03
N SER A 101 24.00 4.60 22.64
CA SER A 101 24.18 3.23 23.14
C SER A 101 24.26 2.22 21.98
N PRO A 102 24.85 1.03 22.16
CA PRO A 102 24.97 0.01 21.11
C PRO A 102 23.62 -0.43 20.51
N GLU A 103 22.55 -0.42 21.30
CA GLU A 103 21.18 -0.72 20.86
C GLU A 103 20.62 0.36 19.90
N GLN A 104 21.10 1.61 20.02
CA GLN A 104 20.69 2.70 19.14
C GLN A 104 21.29 2.59 17.73
N ALA A 105 22.48 2.00 17.59
CA ALA A 105 23.11 1.78 16.29
C ALA A 105 22.28 0.85 15.38
N GLY A 106 21.58 -0.14 15.94
CA GLY A 106 20.64 -0.98 15.20
C GLY A 106 19.37 -0.22 14.78
N LEU A 107 18.87 0.66 15.64
CA LEU A 107 17.68 1.49 15.38
C LEU A 107 17.93 2.58 14.35
N ASP A 108 19.16 3.10 14.27
CA ASP A 108 19.54 4.13 13.30
C ASP A 108 19.46 3.61 11.86
N ARG A 109 19.84 2.35 11.62
CA ARG A 109 19.68 1.70 10.30
C ARG A 109 18.20 1.65 9.84
N TYR A 110 17.27 1.34 10.75
CA TYR A 110 15.84 1.38 10.44
C TYR A 110 15.33 2.81 10.23
N ARG A 111 15.83 3.76 11.01
CA ARG A 111 15.47 5.17 10.88
C ARG A 111 15.91 5.73 9.53
N GLU A 112 17.13 5.41 9.08
CA GLU A 112 17.65 5.79 7.76
C GLU A 112 16.78 5.25 6.62
N ALA A 113 16.26 4.01 6.75
CA ALA A 113 15.35 3.44 5.76
C ALA A 113 13.95 4.09 5.78
N VAL A 114 13.45 4.47 6.95
CA VAL A 114 12.06 4.98 7.14
C VAL A 114 11.94 6.48 6.88
N VAL A 115 12.94 7.28 7.25
CA VAL A 115 12.91 8.75 7.08
C VAL A 115 12.59 9.20 5.65
N PRO A 116 13.18 8.65 4.56
CA PRO A 116 12.89 9.11 3.20
C PRO A 116 11.45 8.78 2.76
N ILE A 117 10.89 7.66 3.23
CA ILE A 117 9.55 7.20 2.87
C ILE A 117 8.46 7.62 3.87
N ARG A 118 8.81 8.39 4.91
CA ARG A 118 7.90 8.70 6.04
C ARG A 118 6.58 9.31 5.59
N LEU A 119 6.63 10.20 4.57
CA LEU A 119 5.44 10.86 4.06
C LEU A 119 4.53 9.84 3.36
N TRP A 120 5.10 8.95 2.55
CA TRP A 120 4.39 7.86 1.89
C TRP A 120 3.80 6.86 2.90
N LEU A 121 4.50 6.60 4.01
CA LEU A 121 3.97 5.75 5.08
C LEU A 121 2.78 6.40 5.78
N VAL A 122 2.87 7.69 6.11
CA VAL A 122 1.75 8.42 6.73
C VAL A 122 0.55 8.46 5.79
N ILE A 123 0.76 8.80 4.52
CA ILE A 123 -0.31 8.83 3.50
C ILE A 123 -0.90 7.44 3.32
N GLY A 124 -0.06 6.42 3.08
CA GLY A 124 -0.51 5.05 2.82
C GLY A 124 -1.28 4.46 3.98
N PHE A 125 -0.78 4.60 5.21
CA PHE A 125 -1.45 4.07 6.40
C PHE A 125 -2.75 4.82 6.70
N SER A 126 -2.76 6.16 6.59
CA SER A 126 -3.95 6.96 6.85
C SER A 126 -5.04 6.69 5.82
N LEU A 127 -4.68 6.56 4.54
CA LEU A 127 -5.62 6.18 3.48
C LEU A 127 -6.15 4.77 3.66
N LEU A 128 -5.31 3.82 4.09
CA LEU A 128 -5.75 2.44 4.35
C LEU A 128 -6.81 2.42 5.45
N VAL A 129 -6.53 3.04 6.60
CA VAL A 129 -7.48 3.10 7.72
C VAL A 129 -8.74 3.89 7.33
N GLY A 130 -8.58 5.00 6.61
CA GLY A 130 -9.70 5.79 6.08
C GLY A 130 -10.57 4.98 5.12
N ALA A 131 -9.98 4.18 4.23
CA ALA A 131 -10.73 3.34 3.31
C ALA A 131 -11.58 2.29 4.04
N PHE A 132 -11.05 1.67 5.11
CA PHE A 132 -11.83 0.75 5.95
C PHE A 132 -12.98 1.46 6.66
N ALA A 133 -12.74 2.64 7.24
CA ALA A 133 -13.78 3.41 7.91
C ALA A 133 -14.89 3.83 6.93
N GLY A 134 -14.52 4.36 5.76
CA GLY A 134 -15.46 4.71 4.70
C GLY A 134 -16.25 3.51 4.20
N ALA A 135 -15.61 2.35 4.05
CA ALA A 135 -16.28 1.12 3.58
C ALA A 135 -17.30 0.56 4.58
N SER A 136 -17.19 0.93 5.86
CA SER A 136 -18.09 0.50 6.93
C SER A 136 -19.25 1.46 7.23
N ALA A 137 -19.25 2.64 6.61
CA ALA A 137 -20.27 3.68 6.77
C ALA A 137 -21.52 3.41 5.91
#